data_AF-Q57968-F1
#
_entry.id   AF-Q57968-F1
#
_cell.length_a   1.000
_cell.length_b   1.000
_cell.length_c   1.000
_cell.angle_alpha   90.00
_cell.angle_beta   90.00
_cell.angle_gamma   90.00
#
_symmetry.space_group_name_H-M   'P 1'
#
loop_
_entity.id
_entity.type
_entity.pdbx_description
1 polymer ?
#
loop_
_entity_poly.entity_id
_entity_poly.type
_entity_poly.pdbx_seq_one_letter_code
_entity_poly.pdbx_strand_id
1 'polypeptide(L)'
;MSLIICYYGKNGAVIGGDRRQIFFRGSEENRKILEEKLYSGEIKSEEELYKLAEKLNIKIIIEDDREKVRKISDSVVCGEVRSLGIDAKRRRVYATKGKCAIVDILNDTVTNQTIKEGFGIVVLGNRFLKKKAEEELKRTAKLFPMMPIQQIEDAIKEIFEKLKWHPTVSKEYDIYSVNKYEKNFEEVIKKDIESLFKYREQLRKQLIDFGKVMSIVNKIVKNGEIGVIKDGKLHLYDDYIAIDKIDPNPKVFKVVDVEGNFKDGDIVVIENGDMKIKGTNEKVTTKYIIIHK
;
A
#
# COMPACT_ATOMS: atom_id res chain seq x y z
N MET A 1 11.70 6.10 -2.41
CA MET A 1 11.50 7.53 -2.76
C MET A 1 11.68 7.70 -4.25
N SER A 2 11.27 8.83 -4.80
CA SER A 2 10.96 8.96 -6.22
C SER A 2 11.47 10.28 -6.79
N LEU A 3 11.58 10.35 -8.11
CA LEU A 3 11.67 11.60 -8.87
C LEU A 3 10.41 11.75 -9.72
N ILE A 4 9.70 12.85 -9.57
CA ILE A 4 8.59 13.25 -10.43
C ILE A 4 8.88 14.65 -10.95
N ILE A 5 8.74 14.85 -12.25
CA ILE A 5 8.89 16.14 -12.90
C ILE A 5 7.57 16.44 -13.61
N CYS A 6 6.95 17.56 -13.27
CA CYS A 6 5.67 17.97 -13.83
C CYS A 6 5.79 19.37 -14.42
N TYR A 7 5.53 19.50 -15.71
CA TYR A 7 5.35 20.77 -16.41
C TYR A 7 3.86 21.07 -16.61
N TYR A 8 3.49 22.34 -16.46
CA TYR A 8 2.20 22.87 -16.89
C TYR A 8 2.40 24.19 -17.63
N GLY A 9 1.58 24.46 -18.64
CA GLY A 9 1.63 25.70 -19.40
C GLY A 9 0.55 25.79 -20.48
N LYS A 10 0.59 26.88 -21.26
CA LYS A 10 -0.41 27.16 -22.31
C LYS A 10 -0.48 26.11 -23.43
N ASN A 11 0.55 25.31 -23.59
CA ASN A 11 0.68 24.22 -24.57
C ASN A 11 0.23 22.85 -24.02
N GLY A 12 0.03 22.72 -22.71
CA GLY A 12 -0.43 21.49 -22.08
C GLY A 12 0.22 21.24 -20.72
N ALA A 13 0.14 20.00 -20.25
CA ALA A 13 0.88 19.51 -19.11
C ALA A 13 1.60 18.21 -19.48
N VAL A 14 2.79 18.04 -18.91
CA VAL A 14 3.60 16.82 -19.04
C VAL A 14 4.00 16.39 -17.64
N ILE A 15 3.93 15.10 -17.37
CA ILE A 15 4.43 14.54 -16.12
C ILE A 15 5.28 13.31 -16.40
N GLY A 16 6.40 13.23 -15.70
CA GLY A 16 7.28 12.07 -15.70
C GLY A 16 7.55 11.56 -14.31
N GLY A 17 7.68 10.25 -14.15
CA GLY A 17 7.99 9.62 -12.87
C GLY A 17 8.72 8.30 -13.05
N ASP A 18 9.73 8.05 -12.22
CA ASP A 18 10.42 6.76 -12.17
C ASP A 18 9.54 5.70 -11.46
N ARG A 19 9.83 4.41 -11.63
CA ARG A 19 9.07 3.27 -11.10
C ARG A 19 9.64 2.66 -9.81
N ARG A 20 10.72 3.19 -9.24
CA ARG A 20 11.39 2.58 -8.07
C ARG A 20 10.64 2.75 -6.74
N GLN A 21 10.46 1.67 -6.01
CA GLN A 21 10.14 1.65 -4.59
C GLN A 21 11.25 0.92 -3.83
N ILE A 22 11.64 1.45 -2.67
CA ILE A 22 12.66 0.85 -1.82
C ILE A 22 12.06 0.68 -0.43
N PHE A 23 12.19 -0.52 0.13
CA PHE A 23 11.83 -0.84 1.49
C PHE A 23 13.08 -1.17 2.30
N PHE A 24 13.14 -0.59 3.50
CA PHE A 24 14.23 -0.83 4.46
C PHE A 24 13.67 -1.60 5.65
N ARG A 25 14.25 -2.77 5.94
CA ARG A 25 13.95 -3.57 7.14
C ARG A 25 15.17 -3.62 8.05
N GLY A 26 15.04 -3.11 9.26
CA GLY A 26 16.11 -2.99 10.24
C GLY A 26 15.69 -2.04 11.37
N SER A 27 16.60 -1.76 12.31
CA SER A 27 16.32 -0.80 13.38
C SER A 27 16.01 0.59 12.81
N GLU A 28 15.14 1.34 13.49
CA GLU A 28 14.78 2.70 13.03
C GLU A 28 15.99 3.63 12.96
N GLU A 29 16.89 3.54 13.93
CA GLU A 29 18.12 4.32 13.98
C GLU A 29 19.01 4.06 12.76
N ASN A 30 19.29 2.79 12.45
CA ASN A 30 20.12 2.44 11.29
C ASN A 30 19.44 2.86 9.98
N ARG A 31 18.11 2.71 9.88
CA ARG A 31 17.36 3.18 8.70
C ARG A 31 17.51 4.67 8.49
N LYS A 32 17.47 5.50 9.55
CA LYS A 32 17.69 6.94 9.45
C LYS A 32 19.10 7.26 8.91
N ILE A 33 20.12 6.58 9.41
CA ILE A 33 21.51 6.76 8.94
C ILE A 33 21.63 6.42 7.45
N LEU A 34 21.06 5.29 7.03
CA LEU A 34 21.08 4.88 5.62
C LEU A 34 20.33 5.86 4.71
N GLU A 35 19.12 6.27 5.13
CA GLU A 35 18.28 7.22 4.40
C GLU A 35 18.95 8.59 4.26
N GLU A 36 19.60 9.09 5.31
CA GLU A 36 20.34 10.35 5.26
C GLU A 36 21.47 10.31 4.22
N LYS A 37 22.29 9.25 4.23
CA LYS A 37 23.37 9.05 3.25
C LYS A 37 22.84 8.87 1.82
N LEU A 38 21.73 8.15 1.68
CA LEU A 38 21.07 7.94 0.39
C LEU A 38 20.50 9.23 -0.19
N TYR A 39 19.83 10.05 0.63
CA TYR A 39 19.09 11.23 0.16
C TYR A 39 19.91 12.52 0.14
N SER A 40 21.08 12.52 0.77
CA SER A 40 22.13 13.52 0.56
C SER A 40 22.85 13.34 -0.78
N GLY A 41 22.72 12.15 -1.38
CA GLY A 41 23.44 11.75 -2.58
C GLY A 41 24.89 11.34 -2.29
N GLU A 42 25.23 10.98 -1.04
CA GLU A 42 26.54 10.38 -0.71
C GLU A 42 26.68 9.03 -1.40
N ILE A 43 25.60 8.24 -1.44
CA ILE A 43 25.54 6.95 -2.14
C ILE A 43 25.32 7.17 -3.64
N LYS A 44 26.22 6.63 -4.46
CA LYS A 44 26.25 6.85 -5.91
C LYS A 44 25.79 5.67 -6.76
N SER A 45 25.64 4.49 -6.18
CA SER A 45 25.19 3.31 -6.92
C SER A 45 24.39 2.35 -6.05
N GLU A 46 23.75 1.37 -6.68
CA GLU A 46 23.04 0.29 -5.95
C GLU A 46 24.03 -0.56 -5.14
N GLU A 47 25.22 -0.83 -5.66
CA GLU A 47 26.25 -1.60 -4.97
C GLU A 47 26.70 -0.90 -3.69
N GLU A 48 26.89 0.42 -3.72
CA GLU A 48 27.19 1.20 -2.51
C GLU A 48 26.03 1.18 -1.50
N LEU A 49 24.79 1.25 -2.00
CA LEU A 49 23.58 1.17 -1.18
C LEU A 49 23.52 -0.19 -0.45
N TYR A 50 23.72 -1.29 -1.16
CA TYR A 50 23.71 -2.63 -0.56
C TYR A 50 24.86 -2.83 0.44
N LYS A 51 26.08 -2.39 0.12
CA LYS A 51 27.24 -2.48 1.02
C LYS A 51 27.02 -1.73 2.33
N LEU A 52 26.45 -0.52 2.27
CA LEU A 52 26.18 0.25 3.48
C LEU A 52 25.03 -0.36 4.29
N ALA A 53 24.00 -0.87 3.62
CA ALA A 53 22.87 -1.53 4.28
C ALA A 53 23.31 -2.80 5.03
N GLU A 54 24.18 -3.61 4.42
CA GLU A 54 24.77 -4.79 5.07
C GLU A 54 25.53 -4.41 6.34
N LYS A 55 26.39 -3.38 6.28
CA LYS A 55 27.12 -2.86 7.46
C LYS A 55 26.20 -2.38 8.58
N LEU A 56 25.02 -1.88 8.22
CA LEU A 56 24.00 -1.38 9.16
C LEU A 56 22.97 -2.44 9.55
N ASN A 57 23.13 -3.70 9.12
CA ASN A 57 22.17 -4.78 9.33
C ASN A 57 20.75 -4.40 8.86
N ILE A 58 20.66 -3.79 7.67
CA ILE A 58 19.42 -3.41 7.01
C ILE A 58 19.22 -4.30 5.79
N LYS A 59 18.09 -5.00 5.73
CA LYS A 59 17.64 -5.67 4.51
C LYS A 59 16.94 -4.67 3.60
N ILE A 60 17.42 -4.56 2.36
CA ILE A 60 16.83 -3.75 1.31
C ILE A 60 15.97 -4.63 0.40
N ILE A 61 14.81 -4.12 0.02
CA ILE A 61 13.99 -4.67 -1.07
C ILE A 61 13.76 -3.53 -2.06
N ILE A 62 14.18 -3.71 -3.32
CA ILE A 62 13.96 -2.78 -4.42
C ILE A 62 12.96 -3.40 -5.39
N GLU A 63 11.93 -2.64 -5.73
CA GLU A 63 10.91 -3.00 -6.72
C GLU A 63 10.80 -1.86 -7.73
N ASP A 64 10.82 -2.17 -9.04
CA ASP A 64 10.81 -1.18 -10.13
C ASP A 64 9.49 -1.22 -10.93
N ASP A 65 8.38 -1.54 -10.26
CA ASP A 65 7.04 -1.71 -10.84
C ASP A 65 6.02 -0.68 -10.34
N ARG A 66 6.46 0.29 -9.54
CA ARG A 66 5.56 1.24 -8.90
C ARG A 66 5.10 2.31 -9.88
N GLU A 67 3.80 2.35 -10.18
CA GLU A 67 3.18 3.50 -10.83
C GLU A 67 3.21 4.73 -9.90
N LYS A 68 3.87 5.79 -10.35
CA LYS A 68 3.97 7.06 -9.60
C LYS A 68 3.28 8.21 -10.29
N VAL A 69 3.15 8.12 -11.60
CA VAL A 69 2.49 9.11 -12.45
C VAL A 69 1.42 8.39 -13.27
N ARG A 70 0.32 9.09 -13.56
CA ARG A 70 -0.80 8.54 -14.33
C ARG A 70 -1.62 9.65 -14.97
N LYS A 71 -2.44 9.30 -15.95
CA LYS A 71 -3.55 10.13 -16.43
C LYS A 71 -4.79 9.83 -15.59
N ILE A 72 -5.38 10.86 -14.97
CA ILE A 72 -6.65 10.74 -14.24
C ILE A 72 -7.83 10.94 -15.20
N SER A 73 -7.61 11.73 -16.24
CA SER A 73 -8.55 11.95 -17.35
C SER A 73 -7.76 12.30 -18.61
N ASP A 74 -8.46 12.51 -19.72
CA ASP A 74 -7.90 13.06 -20.97
C ASP A 74 -7.28 14.47 -20.84
N SER A 75 -7.56 15.15 -19.73
CA SER A 75 -7.22 16.56 -19.47
C SER A 75 -6.32 16.75 -18.24
N VAL A 76 -6.19 15.74 -17.37
CA VAL A 76 -5.47 15.85 -16.09
C VAL A 76 -4.48 14.71 -15.93
N VAL A 77 -3.22 15.06 -15.67
CA VAL A 77 -2.18 14.14 -15.21
C VAL A 77 -1.91 14.33 -13.73
N CYS A 78 -1.46 13.26 -13.06
CA CYS A 78 -1.13 13.28 -11.64
C CYS A 78 0.15 12.51 -11.35
N GLY A 79 0.92 12.99 -10.39
CA GLY A 79 2.09 12.32 -9.83
C GLY A 79 2.06 12.32 -8.31
N GLU A 80 2.52 11.23 -7.68
CA GLU A 80 2.55 11.08 -6.24
C GLU A 80 3.93 10.62 -5.73
N VAL A 81 4.47 11.37 -4.79
CA VAL A 81 5.51 10.87 -3.88
C VAL A 81 4.88 10.53 -2.53
N ARG A 82 5.30 9.42 -1.93
CA ARG A 82 4.81 8.98 -0.62
C ARG A 82 5.94 8.48 0.27
N SER A 83 5.80 8.72 1.57
CA SER A 83 6.54 8.06 2.64
C SER A 83 5.54 7.28 3.50
N LEU A 84 5.84 6.02 3.74
CA LEU A 84 5.02 5.12 4.55
C LEU A 84 5.80 4.78 5.81
N GLY A 85 5.43 5.39 6.93
CA GLY A 85 5.92 5.05 8.26
C GLY A 85 4.74 4.80 9.20
N ILE A 86 4.82 5.31 10.42
CA ILE A 86 3.65 5.39 11.34
C ILE A 86 2.53 6.18 10.67
N ASP A 87 2.88 7.31 10.06
CA ASP A 87 1.98 8.10 9.22
C ASP A 87 2.24 7.84 7.74
N ALA A 88 1.16 7.88 6.96
CA ALA A 88 1.23 7.91 5.51
C ALA A 88 1.26 9.36 5.03
N LYS A 89 2.44 9.85 4.63
CA LYS A 89 2.62 11.19 4.05
C LYS A 89 2.66 11.09 2.54
N ARG A 90 1.79 11.83 1.84
CA ARG A 90 1.75 11.90 0.38
C ARG A 90 1.80 13.34 -0.07
N ARG A 91 2.55 13.61 -1.13
CA ARG A 91 2.48 14.86 -1.88
C ARG A 91 2.13 14.53 -3.31
N ARG A 92 1.00 15.05 -3.77
CA ARG A 92 0.52 14.90 -5.13
C ARG A 92 0.71 16.19 -5.90
N VAL A 93 1.03 16.06 -7.18
CA VAL A 93 0.94 17.14 -8.15
C VAL A 93 -0.07 16.72 -9.20
N TYR A 94 -1.02 17.59 -9.48
CA TYR A 94 -2.00 17.47 -10.55
C TYR A 94 -1.73 18.56 -11.56
N ALA A 95 -1.81 18.27 -12.85
CA ALA A 95 -1.63 19.28 -13.88
C ALA A 95 -2.57 19.08 -15.06
N THR A 96 -3.01 20.21 -15.59
CA THR A 96 -3.77 20.37 -16.83
C THR A 96 -3.11 21.48 -17.65
N LYS A 97 -3.55 21.71 -18.89
CA LYS A 97 -3.15 22.88 -19.66
C LYS A 97 -3.34 24.16 -18.82
N GLY A 98 -2.25 24.90 -18.61
CA GLY A 98 -2.24 26.22 -17.95
C GLY A 98 -2.44 26.23 -16.43
N LYS A 99 -2.60 25.08 -15.77
CA LYS A 99 -2.90 25.02 -14.33
C LYS A 99 -2.33 23.77 -13.66
N CYS A 100 -1.93 23.93 -12.40
CA CYS A 100 -1.37 22.86 -11.57
C CYS A 100 -1.92 22.98 -10.15
N ALA A 101 -2.11 21.85 -9.47
CA ALA A 101 -2.37 21.80 -8.04
C ALA A 101 -1.33 20.94 -7.34
N ILE A 102 -0.87 21.37 -6.17
CA ILE A 102 -0.01 20.60 -5.28
C ILE A 102 -0.81 20.32 -4.01
N VAL A 103 -0.93 19.05 -3.64
CA VAL A 103 -1.77 18.59 -2.52
C VAL A 103 -0.94 17.76 -1.57
N ASP A 104 -0.93 18.12 -0.29
CA ASP A 104 -0.31 17.36 0.78
C ASP A 104 -1.38 16.60 1.57
N ILE A 105 -1.20 15.29 1.67
CA ILE A 105 -2.12 14.38 2.36
C ILE A 105 -1.35 13.73 3.50
N LEU A 106 -1.84 13.91 4.72
CA LEU A 106 -1.39 13.18 5.90
C LEU A 106 -2.49 12.19 6.28
N ASN A 107 -2.16 10.91 6.25
CA ASN A 107 -3.15 9.84 6.42
C ASN A 107 -4.32 10.05 5.45
N ASP A 108 -5.54 10.28 5.93
CA ASP A 108 -6.71 10.51 5.09
C ASP A 108 -7.23 11.94 5.19
N THR A 109 -6.31 12.89 5.41
CA THR A 109 -6.63 14.30 5.54
C THR A 109 -5.76 15.12 4.60
N VAL A 110 -6.41 15.96 3.79
CA VAL A 110 -5.72 16.99 3.02
C VAL A 110 -5.28 18.08 3.99
N THR A 111 -3.97 18.25 4.13
CA THR A 111 -3.35 19.21 5.06
C THR A 111 -2.98 20.51 4.38
N ASN A 112 -2.74 20.47 3.07
CA ASN A 112 -2.44 21.65 2.27
C ASN A 112 -2.87 21.41 0.82
N GLN A 113 -3.34 22.46 0.16
CA GLN A 113 -3.63 22.47 -1.25
C GLN A 113 -3.29 23.85 -1.82
N THR A 114 -2.45 23.87 -2.85
CA THR A 114 -2.07 25.10 -3.54
C THR A 114 -2.35 24.94 -5.02
N ILE A 115 -3.03 25.92 -5.61
CA ILE A 115 -3.31 25.99 -7.03
C ILE A 115 -2.41 27.05 -7.67
N LYS A 116 -1.85 26.74 -8.83
CA LYS A 116 -1.00 27.62 -9.62
C LYS A 116 -1.49 27.68 -11.05
N GLU A 117 -1.51 28.88 -11.62
CA GLU A 117 -1.93 29.13 -13.00
C GLU A 117 -0.76 29.68 -13.82
N GLY A 118 -0.91 29.69 -15.14
CA GLY A 118 0.12 30.11 -16.08
C GLY A 118 1.01 28.94 -16.50
N PHE A 119 2.33 29.07 -16.32
CA PHE A 119 3.26 27.99 -16.62
C PHE A 119 4.27 27.79 -15.49
N GLY A 120 4.80 26.58 -15.37
CA GLY A 120 5.82 26.27 -14.39
C GLY A 120 6.22 24.80 -14.41
N ILE A 121 7.21 24.49 -13.57
CA ILE A 121 7.67 23.12 -13.35
C ILE A 121 7.60 22.83 -11.84
N VAL A 122 7.06 21.67 -11.50
CA VAL A 122 7.04 21.11 -10.16
C VAL A 122 7.91 19.86 -10.16
N VAL A 123 8.95 19.86 -9.33
CA VAL A 123 9.80 18.69 -9.11
C VAL A 123 9.55 18.15 -7.71
N LEU A 124 9.13 16.89 -7.63
CA LEU A 124 8.95 16.16 -6.38
C LEU A 124 10.02 15.08 -6.28
N GLY A 125 10.63 14.95 -5.11
CA GLY A 125 11.60 13.90 -4.83
C GLY A 125 12.45 14.22 -3.62
N ASN A 126 13.47 13.40 -3.37
CA ASN A 126 14.46 13.73 -2.34
C ASN A 126 15.22 15.02 -2.72
N ARG A 127 15.76 15.71 -1.71
CA ARG A 127 16.39 17.03 -1.89
C ARG A 127 17.52 17.00 -2.93
N PHE A 128 18.32 15.94 -2.94
CA PHE A 128 19.44 15.80 -3.86
C PHE A 128 18.98 15.70 -5.32
N LEU A 129 18.10 14.74 -5.62
CA LEU A 129 17.59 14.54 -6.98
C LEU A 129 16.78 15.72 -7.49
N LYS A 130 15.99 16.35 -6.60
CA LYS A 130 15.26 17.57 -6.94
C LYS A 130 16.22 18.66 -7.43
N LYS A 131 17.29 18.92 -6.67
CA LYS A 131 18.30 19.92 -7.03
C LYS A 131 18.98 19.57 -8.36
N LYS A 132 19.30 18.31 -8.58
CA LYS A 132 19.92 17.83 -9.83
C LYS A 132 18.99 18.00 -11.04
N ALA A 133 17.72 17.63 -10.92
CA ALA A 133 16.74 17.85 -11.96
C ALA A 133 16.51 19.35 -12.25
N GLU A 134 16.44 20.17 -11.21
CA GLU A 134 16.32 21.64 -11.35
C GLU A 134 17.55 22.28 -12.04
N GLU A 135 18.76 21.78 -11.76
CA GLU A 135 20.00 22.20 -12.42
C GLU A 135 19.95 21.90 -13.94
N GLU A 136 19.56 20.69 -14.32
CA GLU A 136 19.39 20.29 -15.73
C GLU A 136 18.30 21.11 -16.45
N LEU A 137 17.20 21.38 -15.75
CA LEU A 137 16.06 22.14 -16.31
C LEU A 137 16.33 23.63 -16.49
N LYS A 138 17.29 24.21 -15.75
CA LYS A 138 17.46 25.67 -15.62
C LYS A 138 17.54 26.44 -16.94
N ARG A 139 18.10 25.83 -17.98
CA ARG A 139 18.24 26.43 -19.32
C ARG A 139 17.02 26.14 -20.20
N THR A 140 16.65 24.87 -20.33
CA THR A 140 15.61 24.43 -21.27
C THR A 140 14.20 24.80 -20.80
N ALA A 141 13.94 24.80 -19.49
CA ALA A 141 12.62 25.08 -18.91
C ALA A 141 12.06 26.47 -19.28
N LYS A 142 12.93 27.45 -19.52
CA LYS A 142 12.50 28.80 -19.94
C LYS A 142 11.88 28.82 -21.33
N LEU A 143 12.23 27.85 -22.17
CA LEU A 143 11.76 27.73 -23.55
C LEU A 143 10.50 26.86 -23.65
N PHE A 144 10.17 26.09 -22.61
CA PHE A 144 9.02 25.17 -22.61
C PHE A 144 7.69 25.81 -23.05
N PRO A 145 7.34 27.06 -22.67
CA PRO A 145 6.09 27.68 -23.12
C PRO A 145 6.00 27.89 -24.64
N MET A 146 7.13 27.86 -25.36
CA MET A 146 7.22 28.05 -26.81
C MET A 146 7.43 26.72 -27.56
N MET A 147 7.69 25.63 -26.83
CA MET A 147 7.97 24.32 -27.42
C MET A 147 6.68 23.50 -27.66
N PRO A 148 6.64 22.68 -28.72
CA PRO A 148 5.65 21.60 -28.84
C PRO A 148 5.70 20.67 -27.63
N ILE A 149 4.54 20.14 -27.21
CA ILE A 149 4.45 19.28 -26.00
C ILE A 149 5.35 18.06 -26.07
N GLN A 150 5.54 17.48 -27.27
CA GLN A 150 6.42 16.34 -27.49
C GLN A 150 7.88 16.65 -27.16
N GLN A 151 8.37 17.85 -27.50
CA GLN A 151 9.75 18.25 -27.17
C GLN A 151 9.94 18.42 -25.66
N ILE A 152 8.88 18.79 -24.94
CA ILE A 152 8.92 18.89 -23.48
C ILE A 152 8.96 17.51 -22.84
N GLU A 153 8.19 16.55 -23.39
CA GLU A 153 8.32 15.15 -22.99
C GLU A 153 9.75 14.66 -23.16
N ASP A 154 10.36 14.88 -24.33
CA ASP A 154 11.71 14.40 -24.62
C ASP A 154 12.76 15.06 -23.72
N ALA A 155 12.62 16.36 -23.43
CA ALA A 155 13.47 17.05 -22.44
C ALA A 155 13.33 16.46 -21.02
N ILE A 156 12.12 16.05 -20.63
CA ILE A 156 11.90 15.39 -19.33
C ILE A 156 12.49 13.96 -19.34
N LYS A 157 12.34 13.20 -20.42
CA LYS A 157 12.95 11.87 -20.58
C LYS A 157 14.47 11.95 -20.44
N GLU A 158 15.10 12.93 -21.08
CA GLU A 158 16.55 13.12 -20.99
C GLU A 158 17.03 13.32 -19.54
N ILE A 159 16.24 13.99 -18.70
CA ILE A 159 16.58 14.17 -17.29
C ILE A 159 16.54 12.85 -16.54
N PHE A 160 15.53 11.99 -16.79
CA PHE A 160 15.50 10.66 -16.19
C PHE A 160 16.71 9.82 -16.66
N GLU A 161 17.05 9.87 -17.94
CA GLU A 161 18.23 9.19 -18.49
C GLU A 161 19.54 9.65 -17.83
N LYS A 162 19.68 10.96 -17.55
CA LYS A 162 20.84 11.54 -16.89
C LYS A 162 20.93 11.22 -15.40
N LEU A 163 19.80 10.93 -14.75
CA LEU A 163 19.74 10.71 -13.31
C LEU A 163 19.58 9.24 -12.91
N LYS A 164 19.46 8.33 -13.89
CA LYS A 164 19.31 6.88 -13.67
C LYS A 164 20.48 6.21 -12.93
N TRP A 165 21.63 6.87 -12.85
CA TRP A 165 22.77 6.38 -12.06
C TRP A 165 22.45 6.37 -10.55
N HIS A 166 21.56 7.25 -10.09
CA HIS A 166 21.26 7.36 -8.67
C HIS A 166 20.40 6.17 -8.22
N PRO A 167 20.76 5.47 -7.12
CA PRO A 167 20.10 4.22 -6.70
C PRO A 167 18.62 4.34 -6.35
N THR A 168 18.08 5.56 -6.22
CA THR A 168 16.65 5.77 -5.97
C THR A 168 15.82 6.01 -7.23
N VAL A 169 16.42 5.96 -8.42
CA VAL A 169 15.75 6.11 -9.71
C VAL A 169 15.80 4.74 -10.40
N SER A 170 14.65 4.24 -10.84
CA SER A 170 14.59 3.00 -11.63
C SER A 170 15.18 3.19 -13.02
N LYS A 171 15.50 2.07 -13.68
CA LYS A 171 15.92 2.05 -15.08
C LYS A 171 14.84 2.57 -16.03
N GLU A 172 13.58 2.29 -15.71
CA GLU A 172 12.42 2.69 -16.49
C GLU A 172 11.66 3.84 -15.82
N TYR A 173 10.90 4.59 -16.60
CA TYR A 173 10.06 5.68 -16.14
C TYR A 173 8.84 5.79 -17.04
N ASP A 174 7.80 6.44 -16.51
CA ASP A 174 6.57 6.74 -17.21
C ASP A 174 6.50 8.23 -17.56
N ILE A 175 5.98 8.54 -18.74
CA ILE A 175 5.72 9.91 -19.20
C ILE A 175 4.30 9.99 -19.73
N TYR A 176 3.56 10.99 -19.26
CA TYR A 176 2.22 11.28 -19.74
C TYR A 176 2.07 12.75 -20.06
N SER A 177 1.34 13.06 -21.13
CA SER A 177 0.98 14.43 -21.48
C SER A 177 -0.50 14.60 -21.78
N VAL A 178 -0.97 15.83 -21.57
CA VAL A 178 -2.34 16.29 -21.88
C VAL A 178 -2.26 17.69 -22.48
N ASN A 179 -3.05 17.96 -23.51
CA ASN A 179 -3.11 19.25 -24.21
C ASN A 179 -4.49 19.93 -24.12
N LYS A 180 -5.44 19.30 -23.40
CA LYS A 180 -6.78 19.81 -23.12
C LYS A 180 -6.79 20.61 -21.82
N TYR A 181 -7.62 21.63 -21.76
CA TYR A 181 -7.89 22.40 -20.55
C TYR A 181 -9.04 21.76 -19.78
N GLU A 182 -8.81 21.42 -18.51
CA GLU A 182 -9.86 20.96 -17.60
C GLU A 182 -10.60 22.13 -16.95
N LYS A 183 -11.90 22.27 -17.26
CA LYS A 183 -12.74 23.33 -16.69
C LYS A 183 -13.08 23.07 -15.21
N ASN A 184 -13.26 21.81 -14.83
CA ASN A 184 -13.67 21.39 -13.49
C ASN A 184 -12.47 20.83 -12.70
N PHE A 185 -11.32 21.49 -12.79
CA PHE A 185 -10.04 20.96 -12.32
C PHE A 185 -10.04 20.60 -10.83
N GLU A 186 -10.59 21.47 -9.96
CA GLU A 186 -10.69 21.17 -8.54
C GLU A 186 -11.61 19.98 -8.24
N GLU A 187 -12.68 19.80 -9.01
CA GLU A 187 -13.61 18.67 -8.82
C GLU A 187 -12.97 17.34 -9.24
N VAL A 188 -12.19 17.31 -10.32
CA VAL A 188 -11.42 16.12 -10.73
C VAL A 188 -10.43 15.73 -9.64
N ILE A 189 -9.72 16.70 -9.05
CA ILE A 189 -8.79 16.46 -7.93
C ILE A 189 -9.55 15.88 -6.73
N LYS A 190 -10.67 16.52 -6.36
CA LYS A 190 -11.49 16.07 -5.22
C LYS A 190 -11.94 14.61 -5.40
N LYS A 191 -12.46 14.24 -6.58
CA LYS A 191 -12.89 12.88 -6.89
C LYS A 191 -11.75 11.85 -6.78
N ASP A 192 -10.55 12.19 -7.25
CA ASP A 192 -9.37 11.31 -7.15
C ASP A 192 -8.84 11.17 -5.71
N ILE A 193 -8.99 12.18 -4.87
CA ILE A 193 -8.65 12.09 -3.45
C ILE A 193 -9.70 11.26 -2.70
N GLU A 194 -10.98 11.48 -2.97
CA GLU A 194 -12.08 10.71 -2.38
C GLU A 194 -12.00 9.22 -2.75
N SER A 195 -11.61 8.90 -3.99
CA SER A 195 -11.40 7.50 -4.41
C SER A 195 -10.26 6.84 -3.64
N LEU A 196 -9.15 7.57 -3.42
CA LEU A 196 -8.05 7.09 -2.57
C LEU A 196 -8.54 6.79 -1.15
N PHE A 197 -9.30 7.71 -0.53
CA PHE A 197 -9.78 7.52 0.85
C PHE A 197 -10.75 6.35 0.96
N LYS A 198 -11.68 6.21 0.00
CA LYS A 198 -12.60 5.06 -0.07
C LYS A 198 -11.84 3.74 -0.19
N TYR A 199 -10.85 3.68 -1.07
CA TYR A 199 -10.00 2.50 -1.25
C TYR A 199 -9.27 2.13 0.05
N ARG A 200 -8.70 3.11 0.75
CA ARG A 200 -8.00 2.86 2.01
C ARG A 200 -8.93 2.41 3.14
N GLU A 201 -10.13 2.95 3.18
CA GLU A 201 -11.14 2.52 4.15
C GLU A 201 -11.57 1.07 3.90
N GLN A 202 -11.72 0.67 2.63
CA GLN A 202 -11.97 -0.73 2.26
C GLN A 202 -10.82 -1.64 2.71
N LEU A 203 -9.57 -1.25 2.46
CA LEU A 203 -8.39 -2.01 2.92
C LEU A 203 -8.36 -2.15 4.45
N ARG A 204 -8.69 -1.09 5.20
CA ARG A 204 -8.77 -1.17 6.67
C ARG A 204 -9.81 -2.19 7.13
N LYS A 205 -11.01 -2.16 6.54
CA LYS A 205 -12.07 -3.12 6.84
C LYS A 205 -11.63 -4.55 6.55
N GLN A 206 -11.01 -4.78 5.39
CA GLN A 206 -10.46 -6.09 5.04
C GLN A 206 -9.39 -6.58 6.02
N LEU A 207 -8.51 -5.69 6.50
CA LEU A 207 -7.49 -6.04 7.49
C LEU A 207 -8.11 -6.39 8.85
N ILE A 208 -9.16 -5.67 9.27
CA ILE A 208 -9.89 -5.98 10.51
C ILE A 208 -10.59 -7.34 10.39
N ASP A 209 -11.28 -7.57 9.28
CA ASP A 209 -11.98 -8.83 9.02
C ASP A 209 -11.01 -10.00 8.92
N PHE A 210 -9.87 -9.81 8.26
CA PHE A 210 -8.78 -10.78 8.24
C PHE A 210 -8.23 -11.07 9.64
N GLY A 211 -8.03 -10.03 10.46
CA GLY A 211 -7.60 -10.20 11.85
C GLY A 211 -8.58 -11.01 12.70
N LYS A 212 -9.89 -10.79 12.54
CA LYS A 212 -10.95 -11.57 13.19
C LYS A 212 -10.92 -13.03 12.75
N VAL A 213 -10.83 -13.27 11.44
CA VAL A 213 -10.71 -14.62 10.86
C VAL A 213 -9.47 -15.33 11.39
N MET A 214 -8.31 -14.67 11.43
CA MET A 214 -7.08 -15.24 11.96
C MET A 214 -7.20 -15.56 13.46
N SER A 215 -7.88 -14.72 14.24
CA SER A 215 -8.16 -15.01 15.65
C SER A 215 -9.02 -16.27 15.80
N ILE A 216 -9.99 -16.50 14.91
CA ILE A 216 -10.81 -17.72 14.93
C ILE A 216 -9.97 -18.94 14.56
N VAL A 217 -9.21 -18.87 13.46
CA VAL A 217 -8.35 -19.97 13.00
C VAL A 217 -7.38 -20.41 14.10
N ASN A 218 -6.79 -19.46 14.82
CA ASN A 218 -5.88 -19.74 15.93
C ASN A 218 -6.56 -20.36 17.17
N LYS A 219 -7.88 -20.24 17.28
CA LYS A 219 -8.68 -20.79 18.39
C LYS A 219 -9.30 -22.16 18.08
N ILE A 220 -9.17 -22.69 16.87
CA ILE A 220 -9.71 -24.01 16.51
C ILE A 220 -9.12 -25.08 17.42
N VAL A 221 -9.99 -25.82 18.10
CA VAL A 221 -9.60 -26.86 19.06
C VAL A 221 -8.99 -28.02 18.29
N LYS A 222 -7.76 -28.40 18.68
CA LYS A 222 -7.07 -29.56 18.13
C LYS A 222 -6.99 -30.72 19.10
N ASN A 223 -7.05 -30.43 20.40
CA ASN A 223 -6.96 -31.40 21.47
C ASN A 223 -7.78 -30.92 22.68
N GLY A 224 -8.48 -31.84 23.35
CA GLY A 224 -9.15 -31.56 24.62
C GLY A 224 -10.53 -32.21 24.71
N GLU A 225 -11.01 -32.37 25.94
CA GLU A 225 -12.39 -32.75 26.23
C GLU A 225 -13.27 -31.51 26.04
N ILE A 226 -14.24 -31.60 25.14
CA ILE A 226 -14.98 -30.43 24.66
C ILE A 226 -16.40 -30.33 25.21
N GLY A 227 -16.98 -31.44 25.68
CA GLY A 227 -18.35 -31.45 26.16
C GLY A 227 -18.91 -32.85 26.44
N VAL A 228 -20.21 -32.90 26.69
CA VAL A 228 -20.96 -34.13 27.02
C VAL A 228 -22.21 -34.23 26.17
N ILE A 229 -22.58 -35.43 25.76
CA ILE A 229 -23.85 -35.69 25.07
C ILE A 229 -25.00 -35.63 26.07
N LYS A 230 -26.02 -34.82 25.78
CA LYS A 230 -27.29 -34.76 26.51
C LYS A 230 -28.42 -34.55 25.52
N ASP A 231 -29.52 -35.29 25.69
CA ASP A 231 -30.69 -35.22 24.81
C ASP A 231 -30.33 -35.40 23.32
N GLY A 232 -29.37 -36.28 23.05
CA GLY A 232 -28.86 -36.55 21.69
C GLY A 232 -28.02 -35.44 21.05
N LYS A 233 -27.62 -34.39 21.80
CA LYS A 233 -26.82 -33.27 21.32
C LYS A 233 -25.54 -33.09 22.12
N LEU A 234 -24.53 -32.49 21.52
CA LEU A 234 -23.30 -32.14 22.21
C LEU A 234 -23.45 -30.80 22.94
N HIS A 235 -23.43 -30.85 24.27
CA HIS A 235 -23.34 -29.68 25.13
C HIS A 235 -21.87 -29.38 25.43
N LEU A 236 -21.38 -28.26 24.92
CA LEU A 236 -19.99 -27.85 25.09
C LEU A 236 -19.70 -27.37 26.51
N TYR A 237 -18.49 -27.62 27.00
CA TYR A 237 -18.00 -26.99 28.23
C TYR A 237 -17.76 -25.48 28.03
N ASP A 238 -17.72 -24.73 29.11
CA ASP A 238 -17.72 -23.25 29.07
C ASP A 238 -16.52 -22.61 28.36
N ASP A 239 -15.40 -23.34 28.27
CA ASP A 239 -14.19 -22.91 27.56
C ASP A 239 -14.31 -23.03 26.04
N TYR A 240 -15.37 -23.66 25.55
CA TYR A 240 -15.59 -23.94 24.14
C TYR A 240 -16.88 -23.34 23.62
N ILE A 241 -16.83 -22.97 22.35
CA ILE A 241 -18.00 -22.62 21.56
C ILE A 241 -17.89 -23.28 20.18
N ALA A 242 -19.03 -23.51 19.55
CA ALA A 242 -19.10 -23.93 18.17
C ALA A 242 -19.44 -22.74 17.27
N ILE A 243 -18.89 -22.73 16.07
CA ILE A 243 -19.22 -21.76 15.02
C ILE A 243 -19.69 -22.46 13.74
N ASP A 244 -20.52 -21.80 12.96
CA ASP A 244 -21.05 -22.34 11.68
C ASP A 244 -20.02 -22.31 10.55
N LYS A 245 -19.14 -21.31 10.52
CA LYS A 245 -18.11 -21.14 9.49
C LYS A 245 -16.99 -20.21 9.98
N ILE A 246 -15.85 -20.25 9.29
CA ILE A 246 -14.77 -19.28 9.50
C ILE A 246 -15.15 -17.98 8.77
N ASP A 247 -15.58 -17.00 9.53
CA ASP A 247 -16.10 -15.71 9.05
C ASP A 247 -15.77 -14.63 10.09
N PRO A 248 -15.64 -13.35 9.73
CA PRO A 248 -15.41 -12.28 10.71
C PRO A 248 -16.48 -12.19 11.80
N ASN A 249 -17.73 -12.58 11.51
CA ASN A 249 -18.84 -12.54 12.46
C ASN A 249 -19.68 -13.84 12.35
N PRO A 250 -19.15 -14.99 12.80
CA PRO A 250 -19.83 -16.26 12.67
C PRO A 250 -20.98 -16.39 13.67
N LYS A 251 -21.92 -17.30 13.41
CA LYS A 251 -22.94 -17.65 14.41
C LYS A 251 -22.31 -18.56 15.44
N VAL A 252 -22.62 -18.32 16.71
CA VAL A 252 -22.02 -19.02 17.85
C VAL A 252 -23.06 -19.90 18.53
N PHE A 253 -22.65 -21.12 18.92
CA PHE A 253 -23.50 -22.13 19.55
C PHE A 253 -22.80 -22.72 20.77
N LYS A 254 -23.57 -23.03 21.82
CA LYS A 254 -23.11 -23.82 22.98
C LYS A 254 -23.56 -25.28 22.94
N VAL A 255 -24.60 -25.55 22.15
CA VAL A 255 -25.16 -26.88 21.96
C VAL A 255 -25.26 -27.10 20.46
N VAL A 256 -24.73 -28.22 19.99
CA VAL A 256 -24.69 -28.55 18.56
C VAL A 256 -25.15 -29.97 18.29
N ASP A 257 -25.72 -30.16 17.10
CA ASP A 257 -26.05 -31.48 16.60
C ASP A 257 -24.77 -32.25 16.26
N VAL A 258 -24.76 -33.54 16.57
CA VAL A 258 -23.67 -34.47 16.29
C VAL A 258 -24.22 -35.72 15.60
N GLU A 259 -23.38 -36.37 14.80
CA GLU A 259 -23.66 -37.63 14.12
C GLU A 259 -22.61 -38.67 14.53
N GLY A 260 -23.02 -39.94 14.58
CA GLY A 260 -22.15 -41.05 14.98
C GLY A 260 -22.84 -41.98 15.97
N ASN A 261 -22.06 -42.87 16.58
CA ASN A 261 -22.53 -43.81 17.59
C ASN A 261 -22.16 -43.28 18.98
N PHE A 262 -23.15 -42.84 19.73
CA PHE A 262 -22.99 -42.24 21.06
C PHE A 262 -24.23 -42.50 21.92
N LYS A 263 -24.12 -42.26 23.22
CA LYS A 263 -25.20 -42.31 24.20
C LYS A 263 -25.19 -41.05 25.06
N ASP A 264 -26.34 -40.70 25.61
CA ASP A 264 -26.41 -39.63 26.59
C ASP A 264 -25.49 -39.93 27.79
N GLY A 265 -24.74 -38.92 28.22
CA GLY A 265 -23.70 -39.02 29.24
C GLY A 265 -22.29 -39.24 28.68
N ASP A 266 -22.13 -39.60 27.40
CA ASP A 266 -20.82 -39.76 26.79
C ASP A 266 -20.05 -38.43 26.74
N ILE A 267 -18.75 -38.48 27.08
CA ILE A 267 -17.86 -37.32 26.99
C ILE A 267 -17.23 -37.31 25.59
N VAL A 268 -17.30 -36.16 24.92
CA VAL A 268 -16.69 -35.96 23.60
C VAL A 268 -15.32 -35.30 23.75
N VAL A 269 -14.33 -35.86 23.06
CA VAL A 269 -12.95 -35.38 23.03
C VAL A 269 -12.52 -35.14 21.58
N ILE A 270 -11.70 -34.12 21.36
CA ILE A 270 -10.94 -33.94 20.12
C ILE A 270 -9.50 -34.37 20.40
N GLU A 271 -8.95 -35.20 19.53
CA GLU A 271 -7.54 -35.63 19.55
C GLU A 271 -6.94 -35.46 18.15
N ASN A 272 -5.91 -34.64 18.03
CA ASN A 272 -5.27 -34.30 16.75
C ASN A 272 -6.27 -33.85 15.65
N GLY A 273 -7.35 -33.19 16.06
CA GLY A 273 -8.43 -32.73 15.18
C GLY A 273 -9.54 -33.76 14.88
N ASP A 274 -9.38 -35.02 15.28
CA ASP A 274 -10.44 -36.02 15.19
C ASP A 274 -11.33 -35.99 16.43
N MET A 275 -12.65 -35.90 16.23
CA MET A 275 -13.63 -35.89 17.31
C MET A 275 -14.19 -37.30 17.56
N LYS A 276 -14.20 -37.74 18.82
CA LYS A 276 -14.61 -39.10 19.23
C LYS A 276 -15.15 -39.14 20.66
N ILE A 277 -15.74 -40.27 21.05
CA ILE A 277 -16.11 -40.53 22.44
C ILE A 277 -14.87 -40.89 23.26
N LYS A 278 -14.74 -40.26 24.43
CA LYS A 278 -13.60 -40.45 25.33
C LYS A 278 -13.52 -41.91 25.78
N GLY A 279 -12.32 -42.49 25.69
CA GLY A 279 -12.07 -43.88 26.09
C GLY A 279 -12.52 -44.92 25.06
N THR A 280 -13.03 -44.50 23.91
CA THR A 280 -13.40 -45.40 22.81
C THR A 280 -12.75 -44.96 21.49
N ASN A 281 -12.95 -45.76 20.43
CA ASN A 281 -12.60 -45.38 19.06
C ASN A 281 -13.83 -44.95 18.25
N GLU A 282 -14.98 -44.75 18.90
CA GLU A 282 -16.22 -44.34 18.25
C GLU A 282 -16.10 -42.89 17.82
N LYS A 283 -16.08 -42.65 16.50
CA LYS A 283 -16.02 -41.30 15.93
C LYS A 283 -17.36 -40.61 16.05
N VAL A 284 -17.31 -39.32 16.34
CA VAL A 284 -18.46 -38.42 16.35
C VAL A 284 -18.12 -37.23 15.47
N THR A 285 -19.06 -36.80 14.62
CA THR A 285 -18.87 -35.68 13.71
C THR A 285 -19.91 -34.61 13.95
N THR A 286 -19.61 -33.39 13.52
CA THR A 286 -20.55 -32.27 13.53
C THR A 286 -20.24 -31.36 12.36
N LYS A 287 -21.25 -30.63 11.87
CA LYS A 287 -21.09 -29.62 10.81
C LYS A 287 -20.48 -28.31 11.31
N TYR A 288 -20.31 -28.16 12.62
CA TYR A 288 -19.79 -26.95 13.25
C TYR A 288 -18.29 -27.06 13.55
N ILE A 289 -17.63 -25.92 13.66
CA ILE A 289 -16.21 -25.84 14.03
C ILE A 289 -16.12 -25.50 15.51
N ILE A 290 -15.44 -26.35 16.30
CA ILE A 290 -15.26 -26.11 17.73
C ILE A 290 -14.01 -25.24 17.93
N ILE A 291 -14.18 -24.12 18.64
CA ILE A 291 -13.09 -23.20 18.98
C ILE A 291 -13.06 -22.93 20.49
N HIS A 292 -11.89 -22.58 21.00
CA HIS A 292 -11.76 -21.96 22.31
C HIS A 292 -12.47 -20.60 22.32
N LYS A 293 -13.12 -20.26 23.42
CA LYS A 293 -13.79 -18.97 23.61
C LYS A 293 -12.81 -17.80 23.55
#